data_AF-A0A2N1Y377-F1
#
_entry.id   AF-A0A2N1Y377-F1
#
_cell.length_a   1.000
_cell.length_b   1.000
_cell.length_c   1.000
_cell.angle_alpha   90.00
_cell.angle_beta   90.00
_cell.angle_gamma   90.00
#
_symmetry.space_group_name_H-M   'P 1'
#
loop_
_entity.id
_entity.type
_entity.pdbx_description
1 polymer ?
#
loop_
_entity_poly.entity_id
_entity_poly.type
_entity_poly.pdbx_seq_one_letter_code
_entity_poly.pdbx_strand_id
1 'polypeptide(L)' 'MSILAILIPLSLVLLTVAVTAFVWAVRRGQFDDLETPAIDILADDSAPRHVSESVRDPHAD' A
#
# COMPACT_ATOMS: atom_id res chain seq x y z
N MET A 1 -27.53 10.47 -32.05
CA MET A 1 -26.35 9.78 -32.61
C MET A 1 -25.06 10.59 -32.48
N SER A 2 -24.91 11.40 -31.41
CA SER A 2 -23.74 12.27 -31.17
C SER A 2 -22.95 11.86 -29.93
N ILE A 3 -23.62 11.23 -28.96
CA ILE A 3 -23.04 10.85 -27.67
C ILE A 3 -21.90 9.82 -27.83
N LEU A 4 -22.02 8.91 -28.81
CA LEU A 4 -20.98 7.92 -29.11
C LEU A 4 -19.66 8.58 -29.54
N ALA A 5 -19.71 9.72 -30.23
CA ALA A 5 -18.52 10.46 -30.64
C ALA A 5 -17.75 11.03 -29.44
N ILE A 6 -18.39 11.19 -28.28
CA ILE A 6 -17.77 11.63 -27.03
C ILE A 6 -17.38 10.43 -26.16
N LEU A 7 -18.22 9.40 -26.08
CA LEU A 7 -17.93 8.22 -25.25
C LEU A 7 -16.72 7.43 -25.73
N ILE A 8 -16.53 7.27 -27.04
CA ILE A 8 -15.41 6.50 -27.59
C ILE A 8 -14.05 7.11 -27.20
N PRO A 9 -13.77 8.40 -27.42
CA PRO A 9 -12.50 8.98 -26.99
C PRO A 9 -12.39 9.03 -25.46
N LEU A 10 -13.50 9.29 -24.74
CA LEU A 10 -13.48 9.30 -23.28
C LEU A 10 -13.12 7.93 -22.70
N SER A 11 -13.65 6.84 -23.25
CA SER A 11 -13.32 5.48 -22.79
C SER A 11 -11.87 5.10 -23.11
N LEU A 12 -11.35 5.53 -24.26
CA LEU A 12 -9.92 5.36 -24.60
C LEU A 12 -9.01 6.09 -23.62
N VAL A 13 -9.36 7.32 -23.24
CA VAL A 13 -8.60 8.08 -22.22
C VAL A 13 -8.64 7.36 -20.88
N LEU A 14 -9.83 6.95 -20.41
CA LEU A 14 -9.97 6.23 -19.15
C LEU A 14 -9.21 4.90 -19.15
N LEU A 15 -9.26 4.15 -20.24
CA LEU A 15 -8.50 2.91 -20.42
C LEU A 15 -7.00 3.17 -20.34
N THR A 16 -6.51 4.19 -21.02
CA THR A 16 -5.08 4.55 -21.01
C THR A 16 -4.62 4.95 -19.61
N VAL A 17 -5.42 5.73 -18.89
CA VAL A 17 -5.15 6.10 -17.50
C VAL A 17 -5.11 4.86 -16.61
N ALA A 18 -6.09 3.96 -16.74
CA ALA A 18 -6.16 2.73 -15.96
C ALA A 18 -4.93 1.83 -16.19
N VAL A 19 -4.54 1.61 -17.45
CA VAL A 19 -3.36 0.81 -17.79
C VAL A 19 -2.08 1.45 -17.26
N THR A 20 -1.93 2.77 -17.40
CA THR A 20 -0.75 3.49 -16.91
C THR A 20 -0.65 3.41 -15.38
N ALA A 21 -1.76 3.63 -14.68
CA ALA A 21 -1.82 3.51 -13.22
C ALA A 21 -1.50 2.09 -12.76
N PHE A 22 -2.04 1.08 -13.44
CA PHE A 22 -1.78 -0.33 -13.15
C PHE A 22 -0.29 -0.68 -13.31
N VAL A 23 0.32 -0.32 -14.45
CA VAL A 23 1.75 -0.56 -14.69
C VAL A 23 2.62 0.17 -13.66
N TRP A 24 2.25 1.40 -13.29
CA TRP A 24 2.94 2.14 -12.24
C TRP A 24 2.86 1.44 -10.87
N ALA A 25 1.67 0.95 -10.49
CA ALA A 25 1.45 0.24 -9.22
C ALA A 25 2.25 -1.06 -9.14
N VAL A 26 2.29 -1.84 -10.23
CA VAL A 26 3.09 -3.06 -10.34
C VAL A 26 4.58 -2.74 -10.20
N ARG A 27 5.09 -1.71 -10.89
CA ARG A 27 6.51 -1.31 -10.78
C ARG A 27 6.88 -0.77 -9.40
N ARG A 28 5.92 -0.28 -8.63
CA ARG A 28 6.09 0.20 -7.25
C ARG A 28 6.05 -0.93 -6.22
N GLY A 29 5.83 -2.17 -6.64
CA GLY A 29 5.74 -3.32 -5.74
C GLY A 29 4.50 -3.29 -4.83
N GLN A 30 3.44 -2.55 -5.20
CA GLN A 30 2.23 -2.45 -4.36
C GLN A 30 1.57 -3.83 -4.12
N PHE A 31 1.77 -4.77 -5.04
CA PHE A 31 1.20 -6.11 -4.97
C PHE A 31 2.15 -7.15 -4.35
N ASP A 32 3.36 -6.74 -3.95
CA ASP A 32 4.36 -7.68 -3.40
C ASP A 32 4.06 -8.01 -1.92
N ASP A 33 3.30 -7.18 -1.22
CA ASP A 33 2.95 -7.36 0.19
C ASP A 33 1.43 -7.53 0.39
N LEU A 34 0.92 -8.70 -0.01
CA LEU A 34 -0.46 -9.11 0.26
C LEU A 34 -0.58 -10.06 1.47
N GLU A 35 0.55 -10.51 2.01
CA GLU A 35 0.63 -11.53 3.05
C GLU A 35 0.72 -10.91 4.46
N THR A 36 1.52 -9.86 4.64
CA THR A 36 1.69 -9.17 5.93
C THR A 36 0.39 -8.60 6.51
N PRO A 37 -0.51 -7.96 5.74
CA PRO A 37 -1.74 -7.38 6.29
C PRO A 37 -2.72 -8.41 6.88
N ALA A 38 -2.72 -9.64 6.35
CA ALA A 38 -3.62 -10.70 6.79
C ALA A 38 -3.19 -11.33 8.13
N ILE A 39 -1.89 -11.33 8.41
CA ILE A 39 -1.34 -11.77 9.70
C ILE A 39 -1.46 -10.66 10.74
N ASP A 40 -1.32 -9.38 10.34
CA ASP A 40 -1.37 -8.22 11.25
C ASP A 40 -2.70 -8.14 12.04
N ILE A 41 -3.84 -8.40 11.40
CA ILE A 41 -5.16 -8.41 12.08
C ILE A 41 -5.33 -9.57 13.09
N LEU A 42 -4.54 -10.64 12.96
CA LEU A 42 -4.52 -11.78 13.88
C LEU A 42 -3.38 -11.69 14.91
N ALA A 43 -2.39 -10.83 14.66
CA ALA A 43 -1.18 -10.68 15.47
C ALA A 43 -1.31 -9.62 16.58
N ASP A 44 -2.43 -8.87 16.63
CA ASP A 44 -2.66 -7.76 17.57
C ASP A 44 -2.69 -8.19 19.07
N ASP A 45 -2.71 -9.50 19.35
CA ASP A 45 -2.67 -10.03 20.72
C ASP A 45 -1.31 -10.64 21.11
N SER A 46 -0.28 -10.63 20.25
CA SER A 46 0.96 -11.40 20.51
C SER A 46 2.24 -10.73 20.02
N ALA A 47 2.48 -9.49 20.42
CA ALA A 47 3.85 -9.01 20.58
C ALA A 47 3.99 -8.24 21.91
N PRO A 48 4.89 -8.66 22.82
CA PRO A 48 5.20 -7.85 23.98
C PRO A 48 5.78 -6.53 23.45
N ARG A 49 5.26 -5.40 23.94
CA ARG A 49 5.90 -4.09 23.79
C ARG A 49 7.38 -4.29 24.13
N HIS A 50 8.25 -4.26 23.12
CA HIS A 50 9.65 -3.96 23.33
C HIS A 50 9.66 -2.53 23.89
N VAL A 51 9.62 -2.46 25.21
CA VAL A 51 10.05 -1.28 25.96
C VAL A 51 11.47 -1.05 25.48
N SER A 52 11.63 -0.05 24.62
CA SER A 52 12.93 0.47 24.25
C SER A 52 13.73 0.64 25.53
N GLU A 53 14.73 -0.21 25.65
CA GLU A 53 15.84 -0.12 26.57
C GLU A 53 16.61 1.14 26.20
N SER A 54 16.11 2.28 26.67
CA SER A 54 16.75 3.59 26.58
C SER A 54 16.32 4.37 27.80
N VAL A 55 17.32 4.80 28.60
CA VAL A 55 17.23 5.53 29.88
C VAL A 55 17.09 4.56 31.08
N ARG A 56 18.16 4.15 31.79
CA ARG A 56 19.22 4.98 32.39
C ARG A 56 20.44 4.11 32.77
N ASP A 57 21.60 4.62 32.38
CA ASP A 57 22.96 4.19 32.68
C ASP A 57 23.22 3.86 34.18
N PRO A 58 23.84 2.71 34.52
CA PRO A 58 24.37 2.42 35.84
C PRO A 58 25.78 3.05 36.01
N HIS A 59 25.82 4.35 36.20
CA HIS A 59 26.97 5.11 36.70
C HIS A 59 26.49 6.02 37.83
N ALA A 60 27.20 6.26 38.94
CA ALA A 60 28.36 5.62 39.57
C ALA A 60 28.58 6.40 40.87
N ASP A 61 27.85 6.08 41.94
CA ASP A 61 27.98 6.77 43.23
C ASP A 61 27.79 5.79 44.39
#